data_AF-A0A069D0L1-F1
#
_entry.id   AF-A0A069D0L1-F1
#
_cell.length_a   1.000
_cell.length_b   1.000
_cell.length_c   1.000
_cell.angle_alpha   90.00
_cell.angle_beta   90.00
_cell.angle_gamma   90.00
#
_symmetry.space_group_name_H-M   'P 1'
#
loop_
_entity.id
_entity.type
_entity.pdbx_description
1 polymer ?
#
loop_
_entity_poly.entity_id
_entity_poly.type
_entity_poly.pdbx_seq_one_letter_code
_entity_poly.pdbx_strand_id
1 'polypeptide(L)'
;MLFGKLCDPIDFICKPYEECLSDVVVTHSPRYLINMQLEAGETIFDKMKIPYDEMRIDNPIQKVLDYYRKIQKDGQRPWWLGGEDERSNFFITDFSQINVDEKKRIMSESFCLFPELLGGNGDKYKRLMLYLVSKGYVSASLRDHFSAGGTVLLNFEGKEYSGVPQVVKRIADLMDLIPNVLMNELTEAELSYYWETSINSDRFSQWLDLIDIASKKYIGGFPLKNYLEWIYGQRGKGQR
;
A
#
# COMPACT_ATOMS: atom_id res chain seq x y z
N MET A 1 27.96 -9.87 -11.90
CA MET A 1 27.64 -9.48 -10.51
C MET A 1 27.42 -10.75 -9.69
N LEU A 2 27.90 -10.80 -8.45
CA LEU A 2 27.85 -11.96 -7.57
C LEU A 2 27.16 -11.58 -6.25
N PHE A 3 26.15 -12.34 -5.85
CA PHE A 3 25.54 -12.28 -4.52
C PHE A 3 25.69 -13.61 -3.81
N GLY A 4 26.01 -13.59 -2.52
CA GLY A 4 26.24 -14.79 -1.73
C GLY A 4 25.57 -14.71 -0.37
N LYS A 5 24.82 -15.76 -0.01
CA LYS A 5 24.40 -16.04 1.35
C LYS A 5 25.53 -16.84 2.01
N LEU A 6 26.21 -16.22 2.97
CA LEU A 6 27.37 -16.83 3.64
C LEU A 6 27.00 -17.64 4.90
N CYS A 7 25.71 -17.77 5.20
CA CYS A 7 25.18 -18.57 6.31
C CYS A 7 24.43 -19.81 5.79
N ASP A 8 24.44 -20.89 6.57
CA ASP A 8 23.91 -22.20 6.16
C ASP A 8 22.41 -22.16 5.76
N PRO A 9 21.99 -22.78 4.63
CA PRO A 9 22.84 -23.26 3.54
C PRO A 9 23.54 -22.10 2.83
N ILE A 10 24.85 -22.25 2.65
CA ILE A 10 25.67 -21.33 1.85
C ILE A 10 25.18 -21.43 0.41
N ASP A 11 24.90 -20.28 -0.20
CA ASP A 11 24.36 -20.20 -1.56
C ASP A 11 24.90 -18.98 -2.31
N PHE A 12 25.03 -19.08 -3.63
CA PHE A 12 25.57 -18.04 -4.48
C PHE A 12 24.80 -17.93 -5.79
N ILE A 13 24.57 -16.69 -6.23
CA ILE A 13 24.01 -16.38 -7.55
C ILE A 13 24.92 -15.42 -8.30
N CYS A 14 25.25 -15.75 -9.54
CA CYS A 14 26.07 -14.95 -10.43
C CYS A 14 25.32 -14.70 -11.74
N LYS A 15 25.23 -13.44 -12.14
CA LYS A 15 24.55 -13.02 -13.38
C LYS A 15 25.28 -11.80 -13.98
N PRO A 16 25.34 -11.63 -15.32
CA PRO A 16 25.80 -10.38 -15.93
C PRO A 16 25.07 -9.16 -15.36
N TYR A 17 25.74 -8.02 -15.23
CA TYR A 17 25.19 -6.86 -14.52
C TYR A 17 23.93 -6.34 -15.20
N GLU A 18 23.98 -6.19 -16.51
CA GLU A 18 22.93 -5.75 -17.41
C GLU A 18 21.68 -6.65 -17.40
N GLU A 19 21.84 -7.94 -17.10
CA GLU A 19 20.74 -8.91 -17.10
C GLU A 19 19.97 -8.98 -15.77
N CYS A 20 20.41 -8.26 -14.75
CA CYS A 20 19.75 -8.23 -13.44
C CYS A 20 19.22 -6.85 -13.06
N LEU A 21 19.10 -5.92 -14.02
CA LEU A 21 18.59 -4.57 -13.77
C LEU A 21 17.11 -4.48 -14.13
N SER A 22 16.24 -4.47 -13.12
CA SER A 22 14.77 -4.52 -13.31
C SER A 22 14.14 -3.16 -13.57
N ASP A 23 14.70 -2.07 -13.02
CA ASP A 23 14.15 -0.71 -13.08
C ASP A 23 15.20 0.38 -12.81
N VAL A 24 14.86 1.67 -12.97
CA VAL A 24 15.72 2.85 -12.62
C VAL A 24 15.21 3.57 -11.36
N VAL A 25 16.11 3.98 -10.46
CA VAL A 25 15.81 4.54 -9.13
C VAL A 25 16.38 5.94 -8.85
N VAL A 26 17.18 6.54 -9.74
CA VAL A 26 17.78 7.89 -9.57
C VAL A 26 17.96 8.59 -10.92
N THR A 27 17.89 9.92 -10.97
CA THR A 27 17.77 10.66 -12.24
C THR A 27 18.87 11.67 -12.56
N HIS A 28 19.87 11.89 -11.69
CA HIS A 28 21.09 12.63 -12.04
C HIS A 28 22.23 11.72 -12.52
N SER A 29 22.19 10.45 -12.13
CA SER A 29 23.00 9.35 -12.63
C SER A 29 22.17 8.08 -12.45
N PRO A 30 21.64 7.46 -13.53
CA PRO A 30 20.73 6.33 -13.41
C PRO A 30 21.30 5.23 -12.51
N ARG A 31 20.68 5.05 -11.33
CA ARG A 31 20.87 3.86 -10.49
C ARG A 31 19.80 2.85 -10.87
N TYR A 32 20.13 1.57 -10.78
CA TYR A 32 19.23 0.50 -11.18
C TYR A 32 18.83 -0.36 -9.99
N LEU A 33 17.57 -0.82 -9.98
CA LEU A 33 17.14 -1.87 -9.06
C LEU A 33 17.74 -3.19 -9.53
N ILE A 34 18.46 -3.86 -8.62
CA ILE A 34 19.08 -5.15 -8.88
C ILE A 34 18.11 -6.26 -8.46
N ASN A 35 17.73 -7.12 -9.40
CA ASN A 35 17.01 -8.36 -9.15
C ASN A 35 17.79 -9.53 -9.79
N MET A 36 18.41 -10.37 -8.97
CA MET A 36 19.20 -11.52 -9.45
C MET A 36 18.33 -12.66 -10.01
N GLN A 37 17.02 -12.67 -9.72
CA GLN A 37 16.05 -13.68 -10.16
C GLN A 37 15.23 -13.21 -11.38
N LEU A 38 15.61 -12.08 -11.99
CA LEU A 38 14.90 -11.49 -13.13
C LEU A 38 14.93 -12.42 -14.35
N GLU A 39 13.79 -12.63 -15.01
CA GLU A 39 13.72 -13.46 -16.21
C GLU A 39 14.27 -12.73 -17.44
N ALA A 40 14.55 -13.48 -18.51
CA ALA A 40 15.01 -12.91 -19.78
C ALA A 40 13.90 -12.06 -20.41
N GLY A 41 14.21 -10.83 -20.83
CA GLY A 41 13.24 -9.90 -21.41
C GLY A 41 12.56 -8.98 -20.39
N GLU A 42 12.84 -9.13 -19.10
CA GLU A 42 12.24 -8.31 -18.04
C GLU A 42 13.12 -7.14 -17.57
N THR A 43 14.30 -6.96 -18.18
CA THR A 43 15.20 -5.86 -17.83
C THR A 43 14.60 -4.51 -18.20
N ILE A 44 15.06 -3.46 -17.54
CA ILE A 44 14.69 -2.10 -17.94
C ILE A 44 15.13 -1.77 -19.37
N PHE A 45 16.22 -2.37 -19.85
CA PHE A 45 16.73 -2.22 -21.21
C PHE A 45 15.80 -2.86 -22.25
N ASP A 46 15.27 -4.05 -21.93
CA ASP A 46 14.27 -4.73 -22.76
C ASP A 46 12.97 -3.93 -22.85
N LYS A 47 12.50 -3.41 -21.70
CA LYS A 47 11.31 -2.55 -21.62
C LYS A 47 11.48 -1.25 -22.42
N MET A 48 12.65 -0.63 -22.33
CA MET A 48 13.00 0.58 -23.09
C MET A 48 13.29 0.29 -24.57
N LYS A 49 13.56 -0.97 -24.94
CA LYS A 49 14.08 -1.40 -26.24
C LYS A 49 15.38 -0.69 -26.62
N ILE A 50 16.28 -0.52 -25.66
CA ILE A 50 17.60 0.12 -25.83
C ILE A 50 18.65 -0.77 -25.14
N PRO A 51 19.67 -1.28 -25.84
CA PRO A 51 20.74 -2.07 -25.24
C PRO A 51 21.48 -1.34 -24.12
N TYR A 52 22.00 -2.07 -23.13
CA TYR A 52 22.72 -1.49 -21.99
C TYR A 52 23.86 -0.55 -22.41
N ASP A 53 24.71 -0.99 -23.34
CA ASP A 53 25.85 -0.18 -23.78
C ASP A 53 25.42 1.10 -24.49
N GLU A 54 24.36 1.04 -25.32
CA GLU A 54 23.79 2.22 -25.97
C GLU A 54 23.09 3.16 -24.99
N MET A 55 22.47 2.61 -23.95
CA MET A 55 21.79 3.38 -22.92
C MET A 55 22.79 4.27 -22.17
N ARG A 56 23.99 3.75 -21.88
CA ARG A 56 25.05 4.46 -21.14
C ARG A 56 25.75 5.55 -21.95
N ILE A 57 25.70 5.48 -23.28
CA ILE A 57 26.34 6.44 -24.17
C ILE A 57 25.41 7.62 -24.37
N ASP A 58 25.90 8.83 -24.08
CA ASP A 58 25.25 10.11 -24.36
C ASP A 58 23.85 10.31 -23.74
N ASN A 59 23.78 11.28 -22.82
CA ASN A 59 22.58 11.72 -22.11
C ASN A 59 21.63 10.58 -21.65
N PRO A 60 22.13 9.59 -20.86
CA PRO A 60 21.34 8.43 -20.41
C PRO A 60 20.08 8.84 -19.65
N ILE A 61 20.14 9.95 -18.93
CA ILE A 61 19.02 10.53 -18.18
C ILE A 61 17.87 10.87 -19.12
N GLN A 62 18.15 11.54 -20.25
CA GLN A 62 17.09 11.95 -21.17
C GLN A 62 16.38 10.73 -21.78
N LYS A 63 17.13 9.67 -22.11
CA LYS A 63 16.55 8.41 -22.62
C LYS A 63 15.60 7.77 -21.61
N VAL A 64 15.98 7.74 -20.33
CA VAL A 64 15.12 7.27 -19.23
C VAL A 64 13.88 8.15 -19.11
N LEU A 65 14.05 9.47 -19.04
CA LEU A 65 12.94 10.42 -18.92
C LEU A 65 11.95 10.29 -20.08
N ASP A 66 12.44 10.15 -21.31
CA ASP A 66 11.61 9.99 -22.51
C ASP A 66 10.84 8.67 -22.51
N TYR A 67 11.47 7.59 -22.05
CA TYR A 67 10.79 6.31 -21.87
C TYR A 67 9.61 6.43 -20.90
N TYR A 68 9.84 6.96 -19.70
CA TYR A 68 8.76 7.07 -18.73
C TYR A 68 7.68 8.07 -19.15
N ARG A 69 8.03 9.19 -19.80
CA ARG A 69 7.02 10.08 -20.41
C ARG A 69 6.11 9.37 -21.41
N LYS A 70 6.63 8.40 -22.19
CA LYS A 70 5.85 7.63 -23.15
C LYS A 70 4.87 6.65 -22.51
N ILE A 71 5.23 6.06 -21.37
CA ILE A 71 4.38 5.08 -20.67
C ILE A 71 3.52 5.69 -19.56
N GLN A 72 3.68 6.99 -19.30
CA GLN A 72 2.92 7.75 -18.31
C GLN A 72 1.43 7.67 -18.64
N LYS A 73 0.63 7.25 -17.64
CA LYS A 73 -0.83 7.21 -17.76
C LYS A 73 -1.48 8.52 -17.29
N ASP A 74 -2.72 8.73 -17.68
CA ASP A 74 -3.51 9.85 -17.17
C ASP A 74 -3.62 9.79 -15.63
N GLY A 75 -3.44 10.95 -14.98
CA GLY A 75 -3.35 11.07 -13.53
C GLY A 75 -2.05 10.61 -12.89
N GLN A 76 -1.04 10.20 -13.67
CA GLN A 76 0.33 10.00 -13.20
C GLN A 76 1.20 11.23 -13.50
N ARG A 77 2.19 11.52 -12.66
CA ARG A 77 3.21 12.54 -12.89
C ARG A 77 4.57 12.07 -12.33
N PRO A 78 5.70 12.32 -13.01
CA PRO A 78 7.01 12.08 -12.41
C PRO A 78 7.15 12.83 -11.08
N TRP A 79 7.71 12.18 -10.06
CA TRP A 79 7.79 12.76 -8.70
C TRP A 79 8.89 13.81 -8.53
N TRP A 80 9.96 13.79 -9.33
CA TRP A 80 11.01 14.82 -9.27
C TRP A 80 10.79 15.92 -10.31
N LEU A 81 10.66 17.15 -9.81
CA LEU A 81 11.33 18.31 -10.41
C LEU A 81 12.48 18.65 -9.46
N GLY A 82 13.59 17.89 -9.55
CA GLY A 82 14.88 18.21 -8.92
C GLY A 82 15.15 17.72 -7.49
N GLY A 83 15.19 16.40 -7.25
CA GLY A 83 15.63 15.84 -5.97
C GLY A 83 16.24 14.44 -6.10
N GLU A 84 17.26 14.14 -5.26
CA GLU A 84 18.11 12.95 -5.26
C GLU A 84 17.54 11.74 -4.47
N ASP A 85 16.23 11.70 -4.19
CA ASP A 85 15.68 10.65 -3.33
C ASP A 85 15.43 9.33 -4.07
N GLU A 86 16.03 8.25 -3.54
CA GLU A 86 15.86 6.86 -3.99
C GLU A 86 14.46 6.34 -3.68
N ARG A 87 13.58 6.26 -4.70
CA ARG A 87 12.29 5.56 -4.59
C ARG A 87 12.04 4.67 -5.80
N SER A 88 11.47 3.49 -5.54
CA SER A 88 11.15 2.49 -6.57
C SER A 88 10.02 2.88 -7.51
N ASN A 89 9.22 3.90 -7.18
CA ASN A 89 8.08 4.31 -8.01
C ASN A 89 8.36 5.64 -8.73
N PHE A 90 8.48 5.56 -10.06
CA PHE A 90 8.83 6.68 -10.94
C PHE A 90 7.73 7.77 -10.99
N PHE A 91 6.48 7.39 -10.70
CA PHE A 91 5.32 8.27 -10.78
C PHE A 91 4.64 8.45 -9.43
N ILE A 92 4.19 9.68 -9.18
CA ILE A 92 3.03 9.91 -8.32
C ILE A 92 1.77 9.55 -9.13
N THR A 93 0.84 8.84 -8.52
CA THR A 93 -0.47 8.53 -9.10
C THR A 93 -1.59 9.17 -8.28
N ASP A 94 -2.53 9.84 -8.95
CA ASP A 94 -3.78 10.29 -8.33
C ASP A 94 -4.61 9.07 -7.90
N PHE A 95 -4.98 9.02 -6.62
CA PHE A 95 -5.76 7.94 -6.01
C PHE A 95 -7.13 7.71 -6.69
N SER A 96 -7.67 8.71 -7.39
CA SER A 96 -8.89 8.57 -8.18
C SER A 96 -8.70 7.70 -9.43
N GLN A 97 -7.48 7.62 -9.97
CA GLN A 97 -7.15 6.87 -11.19
C GLN A 97 -6.64 5.45 -10.93
N ILE A 98 -6.51 5.07 -9.66
CA ILE A 98 -6.17 3.70 -9.27
C ILE A 98 -7.37 2.78 -9.58
N ASN A 99 -7.08 1.60 -10.13
CA ASN A 99 -8.10 0.59 -10.39
C ASN A 99 -8.78 0.13 -9.09
N VAL A 100 -9.97 -0.46 -9.21
CA VAL A 100 -10.82 -0.77 -8.05
C VAL A 100 -10.16 -1.75 -7.08
N ASP A 101 -9.46 -2.76 -7.57
CA ASP A 101 -8.89 -3.81 -6.72
C ASP A 101 -7.65 -3.31 -5.96
N GLU A 102 -6.77 -2.59 -6.64
CA GLU A 102 -5.61 -1.94 -6.01
C GLU A 102 -6.07 -0.88 -5.01
N LYS A 103 -7.13 -0.14 -5.32
CA LYS A 103 -7.74 0.82 -4.38
C LYS A 103 -8.26 0.13 -3.13
N LYS A 104 -8.95 -1.02 -3.27
CA LYS A 104 -9.39 -1.82 -2.12
C LYS A 104 -8.21 -2.32 -1.30
N ARG A 105 -7.12 -2.76 -1.94
CA ARG A 105 -5.90 -3.21 -1.26
C ARG A 105 -5.27 -2.08 -0.44
N ILE A 106 -5.02 -0.93 -1.06
CA ILE A 106 -4.45 0.24 -0.38
C ILE A 106 -5.37 0.72 0.74
N MET A 107 -6.69 0.74 0.53
CA MET A 107 -7.65 1.09 1.58
C MET A 107 -7.63 0.08 2.74
N SER A 108 -7.51 -1.22 2.46
CA SER A 108 -7.42 -2.26 3.48
C SER A 108 -6.15 -2.08 4.31
N GLU A 109 -5.00 -1.90 3.66
CA GLU A 109 -3.73 -1.61 4.33
C GLU A 109 -3.81 -0.34 5.18
N SER A 110 -4.44 0.71 4.64
CA SER A 110 -4.67 1.96 5.38
C SER A 110 -5.52 1.75 6.64
N PHE A 111 -6.59 0.97 6.59
CA PHE A 111 -7.40 0.66 7.78
C PHE A 111 -6.65 -0.25 8.77
N CYS A 112 -5.74 -1.09 8.30
CA CYS A 112 -4.87 -1.91 9.16
C CYS A 112 -3.86 -1.04 9.92
N LEU A 113 -3.18 -0.13 9.22
CA LEU A 113 -2.12 0.71 9.79
C LEU A 113 -2.63 1.89 10.62
N PHE A 114 -3.81 2.43 10.29
CA PHE A 114 -4.32 3.66 10.91
C PHE A 114 -5.71 3.48 11.53
N PRO A 115 -5.82 2.84 12.72
CA PRO A 115 -7.09 2.69 13.45
C PRO A 115 -7.84 4.01 13.68
N GLU A 116 -7.12 5.13 13.81
CA GLU A 116 -7.66 6.47 13.99
C GLU A 116 -8.58 6.92 12.84
N LEU A 117 -8.53 6.29 11.66
CA LEU A 117 -9.44 6.58 10.54
C LEU A 117 -10.91 6.38 10.91
N LEU A 118 -11.20 5.55 11.92
CA LEU A 118 -12.54 5.35 12.48
C LEU A 118 -12.91 6.35 13.57
N GLY A 119 -12.00 7.24 13.96
CA GLY A 119 -12.26 8.32 14.91
C GLY A 119 -13.03 9.49 14.30
N GLY A 120 -13.45 10.43 15.13
CA GLY A 120 -14.17 11.65 14.73
C GLY A 120 -13.28 12.87 14.50
N ASN A 121 -11.97 12.76 14.75
CA ASN A 121 -11.06 13.91 14.72
C ASN A 121 -10.73 14.33 13.29
N GLY A 122 -10.61 15.64 13.05
CA GLY A 122 -10.31 16.19 11.72
C GLY A 122 -8.91 15.85 11.20
N ASP A 123 -7.97 15.52 12.08
CA ASP A 123 -6.57 15.24 11.75
C ASP A 123 -6.23 13.76 11.57
N LYS A 124 -7.22 12.85 11.73
CA LYS A 124 -7.04 11.39 11.57
C LYS A 124 -6.47 10.95 10.21
N TYR A 125 -6.50 11.81 9.20
CA TYR A 125 -5.98 11.54 7.87
C TYR A 125 -4.51 11.95 7.67
N LYS A 126 -3.88 12.63 8.63
CA LYS A 126 -2.51 13.17 8.46
C LYS A 126 -1.48 12.06 8.21
N ARG A 127 -1.52 11.00 9.03
CA ARG A 127 -0.57 9.87 8.91
C ARG A 127 -0.80 9.08 7.63
N LEU A 128 -2.07 8.84 7.29
CA LEU A 128 -2.46 8.25 6.02
C LEU A 128 -1.96 9.07 4.82
N MET A 129 -2.09 10.39 4.85
CA MET A 129 -1.63 11.25 3.76
C MET A 129 -0.12 11.12 3.54
N LEU A 130 0.68 11.16 4.61
CA LEU A 130 2.14 10.96 4.52
C LEU A 130 2.50 9.57 3.99
N TYR A 131 1.77 8.55 4.44
CA TYR A 131 1.95 7.17 3.99
C TYR A 131 1.60 6.98 2.49
N LEU A 132 0.51 7.58 2.01
CA LEU A 132 0.17 7.53 0.59
C LEU A 132 1.25 8.23 -0.26
N VAL A 133 1.73 9.39 0.17
CA VAL A 133 2.81 10.11 -0.51
C VAL A 133 4.10 9.29 -0.55
N SER A 134 4.42 8.54 0.51
CA SER A 134 5.61 7.66 0.52
C SER A 134 5.47 6.49 -0.46
N LYS A 135 4.23 6.02 -0.70
CA LYS A 135 3.90 4.99 -1.70
C LYS A 135 3.72 5.53 -3.13
N GLY A 136 3.86 6.84 -3.34
CA GLY A 136 3.67 7.47 -4.65
C GLY A 136 2.20 7.71 -5.01
N TYR A 137 1.32 7.87 -4.01
CA TYR A 137 -0.09 8.17 -4.20
C TYR A 137 -0.47 9.53 -3.61
N VAL A 138 -1.31 10.28 -4.32
CA VAL A 138 -1.86 11.56 -3.83
C VAL A 138 -3.36 11.61 -4.06
N SER A 139 -4.08 12.33 -3.21
CA SER A 139 -5.51 12.56 -3.40
C SER A 139 -5.89 13.95 -2.91
N ALA A 140 -6.48 14.76 -3.78
CA ALA A 140 -7.07 16.06 -3.41
C ALA A 140 -8.28 15.90 -2.48
N SER A 141 -8.93 14.73 -2.52
CA SER A 141 -10.16 14.42 -1.79
C SER A 141 -10.00 13.17 -0.92
N LEU A 142 -8.87 13.06 -0.22
CA LEU A 142 -8.51 11.84 0.55
C LEU A 142 -9.63 11.38 1.48
N ARG A 143 -10.28 12.34 2.16
CA ARG A 143 -11.40 12.06 3.05
C ARG A 143 -12.49 11.27 2.35
N ASP A 144 -12.90 11.65 1.15
CA ASP A 144 -14.10 11.09 0.51
C ASP A 144 -13.92 9.60 0.14
N HIS A 145 -12.67 9.17 -0.10
CA HIS A 145 -12.33 7.76 -0.30
C HIS A 145 -12.52 6.91 0.97
N PHE A 146 -12.27 7.49 2.16
CA PHE A 146 -12.30 6.75 3.45
C PHE A 146 -13.55 7.05 4.28
N SER A 147 -13.98 8.30 4.37
CA SER A 147 -15.34 8.72 4.75
C SER A 147 -15.90 9.77 3.78
N ALA A 148 -16.75 9.36 2.83
CA ALA A 148 -17.73 10.28 2.29
C ALA A 148 -18.68 10.51 3.45
N GLY A 149 -18.70 11.72 4.00
CA GLY A 149 -19.54 12.04 5.17
C GLY A 149 -20.96 11.50 4.99
N GLY A 150 -21.56 11.06 6.10
CA GLY A 150 -22.88 10.45 6.07
C GLY A 150 -23.01 9.28 7.02
N THR A 151 -24.23 8.78 7.12
CA THR A 151 -24.58 7.67 7.99
C THR A 151 -25.35 6.60 7.21
N VAL A 152 -25.29 5.38 7.71
CA VAL A 152 -25.95 4.20 7.17
C VAL A 152 -26.82 3.56 8.23
N LEU A 153 -27.81 2.80 7.77
CA LEU A 153 -28.58 1.87 8.57
C LEU A 153 -27.87 0.51 8.55
N LEU A 154 -27.53 -0.04 9.70
CA LEU A 154 -26.96 -1.39 9.82
C LEU A 154 -27.83 -2.26 10.72
N ASN A 155 -27.96 -3.54 10.35
CA ASN A 155 -28.61 -4.55 11.17
C ASN A 155 -27.56 -5.49 11.76
N PHE A 156 -27.54 -5.59 13.08
CA PHE A 156 -26.62 -6.47 13.79
C PHE A 156 -27.30 -7.06 15.02
N GLU A 157 -27.17 -8.37 15.23
CA GLU A 157 -27.80 -9.12 16.33
C GLU A 157 -29.32 -8.89 16.45
N GLY A 158 -30.01 -8.78 15.31
CA GLY A 158 -31.46 -8.52 15.28
C GLY A 158 -31.87 -7.11 15.69
N LYS A 159 -30.90 -6.21 15.91
CA LYS A 159 -31.14 -4.80 16.21
C LYS A 159 -30.76 -3.92 15.02
N GLU A 160 -31.60 -2.93 14.78
CA GLU A 160 -31.36 -1.89 13.78
C GLU A 160 -30.60 -0.73 14.43
N TYR A 161 -29.50 -0.31 13.78
CA TYR A 161 -28.67 0.81 14.18
C TYR A 161 -28.73 1.87 13.08
N SER A 162 -29.45 2.95 13.35
CA SER A 162 -29.49 4.14 12.49
C SER A 162 -28.37 5.10 12.85
N GLY A 163 -27.93 5.91 11.90
CA GLY A 163 -26.91 6.94 12.15
C GLY A 163 -25.47 6.41 12.24
N VAL A 164 -25.21 5.17 11.85
CA VAL A 164 -23.84 4.61 11.90
C VAL A 164 -22.97 5.28 10.83
N PRO A 165 -21.77 5.80 11.15
CA PRO A 165 -20.92 6.45 10.15
C PRO A 165 -20.60 5.56 8.95
N GLN A 166 -20.64 6.12 7.74
CA GLN A 166 -20.36 5.40 6.47
C GLN A 166 -19.03 4.63 6.46
N VAL A 167 -18.03 5.11 7.22
CA VAL A 167 -16.72 4.46 7.35
C VAL A 167 -16.83 3.04 7.93
N VAL A 168 -17.81 2.78 8.79
CA VAL A 168 -18.09 1.45 9.36
C VAL A 168 -18.53 0.48 8.28
N LYS A 169 -19.37 0.91 7.34
CA LYS A 169 -19.73 0.09 6.19
C LYS A 169 -18.52 -0.19 5.30
N ARG A 170 -17.67 0.81 5.07
CA ARG A 170 -16.49 0.66 4.20
C ARG A 170 -15.48 -0.33 4.74
N ILE A 171 -15.18 -0.26 6.03
CA ILE A 171 -14.26 -1.24 6.64
C ILE A 171 -14.90 -2.65 6.64
N ALA A 172 -16.21 -2.75 6.88
CA ALA A 172 -16.97 -4.00 6.76
C ALA A 172 -16.91 -4.60 5.34
N ASP A 173 -17.02 -3.77 4.29
CA ASP A 173 -16.92 -4.19 2.89
C ASP A 173 -15.50 -4.70 2.54
N LEU A 174 -14.48 -4.32 3.31
CA LEU A 174 -13.07 -4.72 3.13
C LEU A 174 -12.63 -5.89 4.03
N MET A 175 -13.55 -6.47 4.82
CA MET A 175 -13.21 -7.56 5.76
C MET A 175 -12.76 -8.86 5.09
N ASP A 176 -12.92 -9.00 3.77
CA ASP A 176 -12.33 -10.12 3.01
C ASP A 176 -10.81 -9.97 2.83
N LEU A 177 -10.30 -8.73 2.84
CA LEU A 177 -8.91 -8.42 2.57
C LEU A 177 -8.12 -8.15 3.85
N ILE A 178 -8.74 -7.46 4.81
CA ILE A 178 -8.07 -7.02 6.06
C ILE A 178 -7.33 -8.14 6.80
N PRO A 179 -7.91 -9.33 7.04
CA PRO A 179 -7.20 -10.42 7.71
C PRO A 179 -5.96 -10.88 6.94
N ASN A 180 -6.05 -10.99 5.60
CA ASN A 180 -4.90 -11.34 4.77
C ASN A 180 -3.81 -10.28 4.83
N VAL A 181 -4.20 -9.00 4.75
CA VAL A 181 -3.26 -7.87 4.82
C VAL A 181 -2.52 -7.85 6.16
N LEU A 182 -3.23 -8.00 7.28
CA LEU A 182 -2.63 -8.01 8.64
C LEU A 182 -1.67 -9.19 8.87
N MET A 183 -2.03 -10.37 8.36
CA MET A 183 -1.31 -11.60 8.67
C MET A 183 -0.16 -11.90 7.68
N ASN A 184 -0.35 -11.56 6.40
CA ASN A 184 0.53 -12.03 5.33
C ASN A 184 1.25 -10.91 4.58
N GLU A 185 0.73 -9.68 4.59
CA GLU A 185 1.31 -8.57 3.80
C GLU A 185 2.10 -7.59 4.67
N LEU A 186 1.59 -7.26 5.87
CA LEU A 186 2.23 -6.33 6.79
C LEU A 186 3.22 -7.03 7.70
N THR A 187 4.42 -6.46 7.81
CA THR A 187 5.45 -6.94 8.72
C THR A 187 5.17 -6.51 10.16
N GLU A 188 5.74 -7.23 11.13
CA GLU A 188 5.66 -6.86 12.54
C GLU A 188 6.28 -5.48 12.80
N ALA A 189 7.37 -5.16 12.10
CA ALA A 189 8.05 -3.87 12.22
C ALA A 189 7.17 -2.71 11.74
N GLU A 190 6.46 -2.88 10.62
CA GLU A 190 5.52 -1.88 10.12
C GLU A 190 4.36 -1.68 11.11
N LEU A 191 3.73 -2.77 11.55
CA LEU A 191 2.62 -2.69 12.51
C LEU A 191 3.07 -2.03 13.81
N SER A 192 4.23 -2.42 14.35
CA SER A 192 4.77 -1.84 15.59
C SER A 192 5.05 -0.35 15.45
N TYR A 193 5.63 0.06 14.32
CA TYR A 193 5.88 1.47 14.01
C TYR A 193 4.58 2.30 13.95
N TYR A 194 3.56 1.79 13.26
CA TYR A 194 2.31 2.55 13.07
C TYR A 194 1.32 2.44 14.23
N TRP A 195 1.34 1.36 15.00
CA TRP A 195 0.50 1.21 16.18
C TRP A 195 1.16 1.72 17.45
N GLU A 196 2.47 2.03 17.39
CA GLU A 196 3.28 2.51 18.52
C GLU A 196 3.18 1.55 19.73
N THR A 197 3.13 0.25 19.46
CA THR A 197 2.94 -0.80 20.46
C THR A 197 3.57 -2.12 20.03
N SER A 198 3.83 -3.01 20.98
CA SER A 198 4.30 -4.36 20.69
C SER A 198 3.22 -5.18 19.98
N ILE A 199 3.63 -6.04 19.05
CA ILE A 199 2.69 -6.86 18.27
C ILE A 199 2.44 -8.19 18.96
N ASN A 200 1.16 -8.50 19.13
CA ASN A 200 0.70 -9.75 19.71
C ASN A 200 0.68 -10.85 18.64
N SER A 201 0.68 -12.12 19.08
CA SER A 201 0.53 -13.27 18.19
C SER A 201 -0.79 -13.24 17.42
N ASP A 202 -1.86 -12.75 18.05
CA ASP A 202 -3.14 -12.47 17.42
C ASP A 202 -3.24 -11.00 16.99
N ARG A 203 -2.71 -10.71 15.79
CA ARG A 203 -2.73 -9.38 15.19
C ARG A 203 -4.14 -8.88 14.90
N PHE A 204 -5.05 -9.77 14.55
CA PHE A 204 -6.42 -9.39 14.20
C PHE A 204 -7.21 -8.96 15.43
N SER A 205 -7.16 -9.73 16.52
CA SER A 205 -7.75 -9.32 17.80
C SER A 205 -7.14 -8.00 18.30
N GLN A 206 -5.82 -7.85 18.22
CA GLN A 206 -5.16 -6.61 18.61
C GLN A 206 -5.64 -5.41 17.77
N TRP A 207 -5.73 -5.57 16.46
CA TRP A 207 -6.25 -4.54 15.56
C TRP A 207 -7.71 -4.17 15.91
N LEU A 208 -8.55 -5.16 16.19
CA LEU A 208 -9.93 -4.94 16.63
C LEU A 208 -10.03 -4.10 17.92
N ASP A 209 -9.12 -4.33 18.87
CA ASP A 209 -9.04 -3.52 20.09
C ASP A 209 -8.62 -2.07 19.79
N LEU A 210 -7.63 -1.88 18.90
CA LEU A 210 -7.17 -0.56 18.51
C LEU A 210 -8.27 0.27 17.83
N ILE A 211 -9.01 -0.34 16.90
CA ILE A 211 -10.11 0.36 16.21
C ILE A 211 -11.29 0.66 17.16
N ASP A 212 -11.57 -0.21 18.13
CA ASP A 212 -12.64 0.01 19.11
C ASP A 212 -12.28 1.22 20.00
N ILE A 213 -11.04 1.28 20.48
CA ILE A 213 -10.52 2.42 21.23
C ILE A 213 -10.60 3.70 20.40
N ALA A 214 -10.12 3.68 19.15
CA ALA A 214 -10.09 4.84 18.27
C ALA A 214 -11.48 5.36 17.90
N SER A 215 -12.45 4.45 17.76
CA SER A 215 -13.82 4.76 17.31
C SER A 215 -14.76 5.12 18.45
N LYS A 216 -14.45 4.78 19.71
CA LYS A 216 -15.35 4.87 20.88
C LYS A 216 -16.14 6.16 21.01
N LYS A 217 -15.51 7.32 20.79
CA LYS A 217 -16.18 8.64 20.90
C LYS A 217 -17.07 8.98 19.71
N TYR A 218 -16.81 8.40 18.55
CA TYR A 218 -17.45 8.74 17.27
C TYR A 218 -18.53 7.74 16.86
N ILE A 219 -18.31 6.45 17.13
CA ILE A 219 -19.18 5.32 16.76
C ILE A 219 -19.89 4.73 18.00
N GLY A 220 -19.69 5.29 19.20
CA GLY A 220 -20.01 4.66 20.51
C GLY A 220 -21.43 4.14 20.78
N GLY A 221 -22.40 4.35 19.89
CA GLY A 221 -23.70 3.69 19.94
C GLY A 221 -23.78 2.34 19.19
N PHE A 222 -22.73 1.95 18.46
CA PHE A 222 -22.65 0.76 17.63
C PHE A 222 -21.51 -0.17 18.10
N PRO A 223 -21.75 -1.48 18.30
CA PRO A 223 -20.75 -2.42 18.78
C PRO A 223 -19.78 -2.82 17.65
N LEU A 224 -18.90 -1.90 17.28
CA LEU A 224 -18.04 -2.02 16.11
C LEU A 224 -17.19 -3.30 16.12
N LYS A 225 -16.48 -3.56 17.23
CA LYS A 225 -15.63 -4.75 17.36
C LYS A 225 -16.41 -6.04 17.10
N ASN A 226 -17.50 -6.26 17.84
CA ASN A 226 -18.35 -7.44 17.71
C ASN A 226 -18.94 -7.57 16.30
N TYR A 227 -19.32 -6.45 15.68
CA TYR A 227 -19.84 -6.44 14.31
C TYR A 227 -18.80 -6.91 13.29
N LEU A 228 -17.56 -6.42 13.37
CA LEU A 228 -16.50 -6.82 12.45
C LEU A 228 -16.03 -8.26 12.69
N GLU A 229 -15.95 -8.69 13.96
CA GLU A 229 -15.73 -10.10 14.33
C GLU A 229 -16.81 -11.01 13.73
N TRP A 230 -18.08 -10.60 13.82
CA TRP A 230 -19.19 -11.35 13.25
C TRP A 230 -19.07 -11.44 11.73
N ILE A 231 -18.79 -10.33 11.02
CA ILE A 231 -18.58 -10.36 9.56
C ILE A 231 -17.48 -11.34 9.18
N TYR A 232 -16.34 -11.28 9.88
CA TYR A 232 -15.23 -12.19 9.66
C TYR A 232 -15.66 -13.66 9.88
N GLY A 233 -16.36 -13.93 10.97
CA GLY A 233 -16.84 -15.28 11.32
C GLY A 233 -17.92 -15.84 10.38
N GLN A 234 -18.77 -15.01 9.78
CA GLN A 234 -19.77 -15.46 8.79
C GLN A 234 -19.10 -15.92 7.50
N ARG A 235 -18.01 -15.25 7.09
CA ARG A 235 -17.37 -15.53 5.79
C ARG A 235 -16.46 -16.75 5.82
N GLY A 236 -15.91 -17.11 6.99
CA GLY A 236 -15.23 -18.40 7.21
C GLY A 236 -16.14 -19.63 7.08
N LYS A 237 -17.47 -19.46 7.13
CA LYS A 237 -18.45 -20.54 6.93
C LYS A 237 -18.89 -20.70 5.47
N GLY A 238 -18.53 -19.78 4.57
CA GLY A 238 -18.87 -19.82 3.14
C GLY A 238 -17.82 -20.49 2.24
N GLN A 239 -16.71 -20.96 2.80
CA GLN A 239 -15.62 -21.66 2.10
C GLN A 239 -15.46 -23.13 2.52
N ARG A 240 -16.49 -23.75 3.12
CA ARG A 240 -16.53 -25.19 3.41
C ARG A 240 -17.65 -25.87 2.65
#